data_AF-A0A7S9VRX6-F1
#
_entry.id   AF-A0A7S9VRX6-F1
#
_cell.length_a   1.000
_cell.length_b   1.000
_cell.length_c   1.000
_cell.angle_alpha   90.00
_cell.angle_beta   90.00
_cell.angle_gamma   90.00
#
_symmetry.space_group_name_H-M   'P 1'
#
loop_
_entity.id
_entity.type
_entity.pdbx_description
1 polymer ?
#
loop_
_entity_poly.entity_id
_entity_poly.type
_entity_poly.pdbx_seq_one_letter_code
_entity_poly.pdbx_strand_id
1 'polypeptide(L)'
;MMRKSILSGSVLILSGLFMASGSTSFAQPTEEIIVTGRYSDAQSLSQNVSYADLDLSTKAGKDELRHRVALTARYLCDKLGESGSSSAVAPSCRDAAVKDAMARVGTVEEGFAPRGTTWVAGTRWQPPYPADWVEKYP
;
A
#
# COMPACT_ATOMS: atom_id res chain seq x y z
N MET A 1 29.38 24.47 -68.44
CA MET A 1 30.11 23.63 -67.46
C MET A 1 30.60 24.51 -66.33
N MET A 2 29.97 24.44 -65.15
CA MET A 2 30.38 25.20 -63.96
C MET A 2 30.64 24.20 -62.84
N ARG A 3 31.91 24.07 -62.44
CA ARG A 3 32.29 23.55 -61.13
C ARG A 3 32.39 24.74 -60.20
N LYS A 4 31.68 24.72 -59.08
CA LYS A 4 32.04 25.56 -57.92
C LYS A 4 31.99 24.73 -56.65
N SER A 5 33.09 24.87 -55.93
CA SER A 5 33.57 24.06 -54.84
C SER A 5 32.94 24.43 -53.50
N ILE A 6 33.03 23.44 -52.63
CA ILE A 6 32.68 23.37 -51.21
C ILE A 6 33.35 24.51 -50.41
N LEU A 7 32.59 25.15 -49.52
CA LEU A 7 33.14 25.83 -48.35
C LEU A 7 32.44 25.31 -47.09
N SER A 8 33.26 24.64 -46.29
CA SER A 8 33.03 24.15 -44.94
C SER A 8 32.86 25.31 -43.97
N GLY A 9 31.84 25.26 -43.12
CA GLY A 9 31.59 26.25 -42.07
C GLY A 9 31.01 25.57 -40.84
N SER A 10 31.84 25.50 -39.79
CA SER A 10 31.57 24.90 -38.48
C SER A 10 30.29 25.45 -37.82
N VAL A 11 29.42 24.56 -37.36
CA VAL A 11 28.26 24.93 -36.52
C VAL A 11 28.54 24.52 -35.08
N LEU A 12 28.50 25.54 -34.22
CA LEU A 12 28.70 25.49 -32.77
C LEU A 12 27.73 24.53 -32.09
N ILE A 13 28.27 23.71 -31.20
CA ILE A 13 27.56 22.81 -30.30
C ILE A 13 26.68 23.66 -29.37
N LEU A 14 25.36 23.65 -29.59
CA LEU A 14 24.40 24.13 -28.60
C LEU A 14 24.41 23.17 -27.41
N SER A 15 24.96 23.62 -26.30
CA SER A 15 24.86 22.97 -24.99
C SER A 15 23.39 22.82 -24.61
N GLY A 16 22.84 21.62 -24.81
CA GLY A 16 21.52 21.25 -24.31
C GLY A 16 21.54 21.18 -22.79
N LEU A 17 20.92 22.16 -22.12
CA LEU A 17 20.44 21.99 -20.75
C LEU A 17 19.39 20.87 -20.77
N PHE A 18 19.82 19.63 -20.56
CA PHE A 18 18.92 18.58 -20.11
C PHE A 18 18.57 18.90 -18.66
N MET A 19 17.46 19.61 -18.45
CA MET A 19 16.80 19.60 -17.15
C MET A 19 16.42 18.15 -16.85
N ALA A 20 17.21 17.49 -16.01
CA ALA A 20 16.82 16.26 -15.35
C ALA A 20 15.55 16.58 -14.55
N SER A 21 14.40 16.27 -15.15
CA SER A 21 13.13 16.18 -14.43
C SER A 21 13.29 15.02 -13.46
N GLY A 22 13.81 15.30 -12.26
CA GLY A 22 13.77 14.37 -11.16
C GLY A 22 12.30 14.10 -10.89
N SER A 23 11.81 12.96 -11.34
CA SER A 23 10.52 12.43 -10.94
C SER A 23 10.59 12.24 -9.44
N THR A 24 10.14 13.23 -8.67
CA THR A 24 9.83 13.06 -7.26
C THR A 24 8.71 12.04 -7.21
N SER A 25 9.09 10.78 -7.07
CA SER A 25 8.19 9.68 -6.83
C SER A 25 7.68 9.85 -5.41
N PHE A 26 6.69 10.71 -5.22
CA PHE A 26 5.89 10.73 -4.00
C PHE A 26 5.32 9.31 -3.87
N ALA A 27 5.60 8.65 -2.76
CA ALA A 27 4.96 7.39 -2.43
C ALA A 27 3.44 7.61 -2.50
N GLN A 28 2.82 7.17 -3.58
CA GLN A 28 1.37 7.24 -3.70
C GLN A 28 0.80 6.39 -2.57
N PRO A 29 -0.27 6.82 -1.90
CA PRO A 29 -0.95 5.95 -0.95
C PRO A 29 -1.38 4.69 -1.71
N THR A 30 -0.71 3.57 -1.47
CA THR A 30 -1.06 2.30 -2.09
C THR A 30 -2.39 1.87 -1.49
N GLU A 31 -3.42 1.76 -2.33
CA GLU A 31 -4.76 1.33 -1.95
C GLU A 31 -4.79 -0.18 -1.64
N GLU A 32 -4.05 -0.58 -0.61
CA GLU A 32 -3.79 -1.98 -0.25
C GLU A 32 -3.77 -2.23 1.26
N ILE A 33 -4.40 -3.33 1.67
CA ILE A 33 -4.30 -3.89 3.02
C ILE A 33 -3.37 -5.10 2.96
N ILE A 34 -2.18 -4.98 3.58
CA ILE A 34 -1.29 -6.13 3.83
C ILE A 34 -1.94 -7.04 4.88
N VAL A 35 -2.28 -8.28 4.50
CA VAL A 35 -2.72 -9.32 5.42
C VAL A 35 -1.53 -10.20 5.73
N THR A 36 -1.24 -10.44 7.01
CA THR A 36 -0.13 -11.30 7.44
C THR A 36 -0.65 -12.46 8.27
N GLY A 37 -0.45 -13.69 7.77
CA GLY A 37 -0.64 -14.91 8.53
C GLY A 37 0.63 -15.28 9.28
N ARG A 38 0.51 -15.67 10.55
CA ARG A 38 1.61 -16.16 11.38
C ARG A 38 1.20 -17.48 12.05
N TYR A 39 1.99 -18.53 11.83
CA TYR A 39 1.76 -19.83 12.47
C TYR A 39 2.71 -20.08 13.65
N SER A 40 3.94 -19.60 13.54
CA SER A 40 4.95 -19.57 14.61
C SER A 40 5.85 -18.35 14.41
N ASP A 41 6.72 -18.04 15.39
CA ASP A 41 7.63 -16.89 15.30
C ASP A 41 8.54 -16.93 14.05
N ALA A 42 8.79 -18.11 13.50
CA ALA A 42 9.63 -18.32 12.32
C ALA A 42 8.86 -18.42 11.00
N GLN A 43 7.53 -18.60 11.04
CA GLN A 43 6.72 -18.89 9.85
C GLN A 43 5.59 -17.88 9.68
N SER A 44 5.79 -16.99 8.71
CA SER A 44 4.78 -16.01 8.31
C SER A 44 4.71 -15.88 6.79
N LEU A 45 3.52 -15.55 6.30
CA LEU A 45 3.25 -15.20 4.92
C LEU A 45 2.43 -13.91 4.89
N SER A 46 2.71 -13.05 3.91
CA SER A 46 2.02 -11.77 3.74
C SER A 46 1.48 -11.66 2.32
N GLN A 47 0.30 -11.05 2.18
CA GLN A 47 -0.27 -10.74 0.88
C GLN A 47 -0.99 -9.40 0.90
N ASN A 48 -0.84 -8.65 -0.19
CA ASN A 48 -1.52 -7.37 -0.37
C ASN A 48 -2.93 -7.62 -0.90
N VAL A 49 -3.92 -7.00 -0.26
CA VAL A 49 -5.32 -7.00 -0.69
C VAL A 49 -5.64 -5.62 -1.21
N SER A 50 -5.80 -5.50 -2.53
CA SER A 50 -6.17 -4.23 -3.14
C SER A 50 -7.65 -3.90 -2.88
N TYR A 51 -7.90 -2.62 -2.63
CA TYR A 51 -9.24 -2.03 -2.57
C TYR A 51 -9.42 -0.90 -3.59
N ALA A 52 -8.51 -0.80 -4.58
CA ALA A 52 -8.52 0.26 -5.58
C ALA A 52 -9.73 0.23 -6.52
N ASP A 53 -10.46 -0.88 -6.57
CA ASP A 53 -11.69 -1.05 -7.33
C ASP A 53 -12.96 -0.80 -6.50
N LEU A 54 -12.82 -0.65 -5.18
CA LEU A 54 -13.96 -0.58 -4.26
C LEU A 54 -14.34 0.87 -3.94
N ASP A 55 -15.65 1.09 -3.82
CA ASP A 55 -16.19 2.31 -3.21
C ASP A 55 -16.51 2.04 -1.73
N LEU A 56 -15.55 2.38 -0.86
CA LEU A 56 -15.67 2.18 0.57
C LEU A 56 -16.60 3.20 1.25
N SER A 57 -17.21 4.14 0.51
CA SER A 57 -18.30 4.96 1.05
C SER A 57 -19.61 4.17 1.15
N THR A 58 -19.71 3.05 0.43
CA THR A 58 -20.89 2.18 0.42
C THR A 58 -20.73 1.00 1.37
N LYS A 59 -21.85 0.49 1.89
CA LYS A 59 -21.85 -0.74 2.68
C LYS A 59 -21.29 -1.92 1.88
N ALA A 60 -21.67 -2.03 0.60
CA ALA A 60 -21.24 -3.12 -0.27
C ALA A 60 -19.73 -3.13 -0.48
N GLY A 61 -19.10 -1.97 -0.74
CA GLY A 61 -17.65 -1.87 -0.88
C GLY A 61 -16.90 -2.21 0.41
N LYS A 62 -17.42 -1.77 1.56
CA LYS A 62 -16.86 -2.14 2.88
C LYS A 62 -16.97 -3.65 3.13
N ASP A 63 -18.14 -4.23 2.90
CA ASP A 63 -18.36 -5.67 3.08
C ASP A 63 -17.44 -6.49 2.17
N GLU A 64 -17.27 -6.07 0.92
CA GLU A 64 -16.38 -6.74 -0.04
C GLU A 64 -14.92 -6.68 0.39
N LEU A 65 -14.42 -5.52 0.86
CA LEU A 65 -13.06 -5.42 1.39
C LEU A 65 -12.84 -6.37 2.57
N ARG A 66 -13.79 -6.38 3.53
CA ARG A 66 -13.74 -7.27 4.70
C ARG A 66 -13.76 -8.74 4.29
N HIS A 67 -14.56 -9.07 3.28
CA HIS A 67 -14.63 -10.42 2.73
C HIS A 67 -13.30 -10.84 2.10
N ARG A 68 -12.71 -9.99 1.25
CA ARG A 68 -11.39 -10.23 0.64
C ARG A 68 -10.29 -10.45 1.67
N VAL A 69 -10.28 -9.63 2.74
CA VAL A 69 -9.34 -9.78 3.85
C VAL A 69 -9.52 -11.14 4.54
N ALA A 70 -10.75 -11.53 4.85
CA ALA A 70 -11.03 -12.81 5.49
C ALA A 70 -10.61 -14.02 4.63
N LEU A 71 -10.88 -13.99 3.32
CA LEU A 71 -10.46 -15.04 2.40
C LEU A 71 -8.94 -15.11 2.27
N THR A 72 -8.26 -13.97 2.21
CA THR A 72 -6.80 -13.89 2.13
C THR A 72 -6.15 -14.45 3.39
N ALA A 73 -6.65 -14.07 4.58
CA ALA A 73 -6.17 -14.60 5.85
C ALA A 73 -6.31 -16.13 5.90
N ARG A 74 -7.46 -16.67 5.47
CA ARG A 74 -7.66 -18.11 5.36
C ARG A 74 -6.64 -18.74 4.41
N TYR A 75 -6.49 -18.19 3.20
CA TYR A 75 -5.53 -18.71 2.21
C TYR A 75 -4.11 -18.78 2.76
N LEU A 76 -3.64 -17.71 3.42
CA LEU A 76 -2.30 -17.64 3.98
C LEU A 76 -2.11 -18.67 5.11
N CYS A 77 -3.08 -18.79 6.02
CA CYS A 77 -2.97 -19.74 7.13
C CYS A 77 -3.12 -21.20 6.68
N ASP A 78 -3.95 -21.48 5.67
CA ASP A 78 -4.03 -22.80 5.02
C ASP A 78 -2.65 -23.16 4.39
N LYS A 79 -1.97 -22.18 3.76
CA LYS A 79 -0.61 -22.36 3.22
C LYS A 79 0.46 -22.56 4.28
N LEU A 80 0.27 -21.99 5.46
CA LEU A 80 1.13 -22.19 6.62
C LEU A 80 0.88 -23.54 7.34
N GLY A 81 -0.12 -24.30 6.92
CA GLY A 81 -0.43 -25.62 7.48
C GLY A 81 -1.37 -25.59 8.69
N GLU A 82 -2.07 -24.48 8.94
CA GLU A 82 -3.08 -24.44 9.98
C GLU A 82 -4.27 -25.34 9.63
N SER A 83 -4.52 -26.38 10.44
CA SER A 83 -5.61 -27.35 10.22
C SER A 83 -6.94 -26.94 10.87
N GLY A 84 -7.19 -25.64 11.04
CA GLY A 84 -8.47 -25.11 11.56
C GLY A 84 -8.76 -25.38 13.04
N SER A 85 -7.78 -25.86 13.83
CA SER A 85 -7.95 -26.09 15.26
C SER A 85 -7.55 -24.83 16.04
N SER A 86 -8.53 -24.02 16.44
CA SER A 86 -8.33 -22.97 17.44
C SER A 86 -8.34 -23.59 18.84
N SER A 87 -7.29 -23.41 19.64
CA SER A 87 -7.31 -23.73 21.06
C SER A 87 -7.98 -22.60 21.84
N ALA A 88 -8.64 -22.88 22.96
CA ALA A 88 -9.24 -21.84 23.82
C ALA A 88 -8.20 -20.83 24.38
N VAL A 89 -6.91 -21.20 24.34
CA VAL A 89 -5.80 -20.44 24.92
C VAL A 89 -5.11 -19.52 23.91
N ALA A 90 -5.17 -19.81 22.60
CA ALA A 90 -4.53 -19.00 21.57
C ALA A 90 -5.43 -18.87 20.34
N PRO A 91 -5.61 -17.66 19.79
CA PRO A 91 -6.37 -17.47 18.56
C PRO A 91 -5.75 -18.28 17.42
N SER A 92 -6.59 -18.78 16.52
CA SER A 92 -6.10 -19.36 15.27
C SER A 92 -5.27 -18.32 14.50
N CYS A 93 -4.30 -18.76 13.69
CA CYS A 93 -3.58 -17.92 12.74
C CYS A 93 -4.58 -17.10 11.92
N ARG A 94 -5.67 -17.73 11.48
CA ARG A 94 -6.74 -17.04 10.76
C ARG A 94 -7.36 -15.90 11.57
N ASP A 95 -7.78 -16.15 12.80
CA ASP A 95 -8.46 -15.13 13.62
C ASP A 95 -7.50 -13.99 13.99
N ALA A 96 -6.24 -14.31 14.27
CA ALA A 96 -5.19 -13.31 14.53
C ALA A 96 -4.92 -12.44 13.29
N ALA A 97 -4.77 -13.06 12.11
CA ALA A 97 -4.53 -12.37 10.86
C ALA A 97 -5.72 -11.48 10.44
N VAL A 98 -6.95 -11.97 10.59
CA VAL A 98 -8.16 -11.17 10.33
C VAL A 98 -8.25 -10.01 11.31
N LYS A 99 -8.03 -10.24 12.61
CA LYS A 99 -8.12 -9.19 13.63
C LYS A 99 -7.11 -8.06 13.37
N ASP A 100 -5.86 -8.41 13.06
CA ASP A 100 -4.80 -7.45 12.72
C ASP A 100 -5.16 -6.64 11.47
N ALA A 101 -5.51 -7.33 10.38
CA ALA A 101 -5.86 -6.65 9.13
C ALA A 101 -7.11 -5.76 9.27
N MET A 102 -8.10 -6.19 10.06
CA MET A 102 -9.33 -5.44 10.29
C MET A 102 -9.11 -4.14 11.07
N ALA A 103 -8.10 -4.06 11.94
CA ALA A 103 -7.73 -2.80 12.58
C ALA A 103 -7.32 -1.74 11.54
N ARG A 104 -6.57 -2.17 10.51
CA ARG A 104 -6.13 -1.31 9.39
C ARG A 104 -7.29 -0.98 8.45
N VAL A 105 -8.18 -1.94 8.19
CA VAL A 105 -9.42 -1.70 7.41
C VAL A 105 -10.25 -0.59 8.06
N GLY A 106 -10.41 -0.61 9.39
CA GLY A 106 -11.13 0.45 10.11
C GLY A 106 -10.55 1.85 9.83
N THR A 107 -9.23 2.00 9.90
CA THR A 107 -8.55 3.27 9.58
C THR A 107 -8.78 3.71 8.14
N VAL A 108 -8.74 2.78 7.18
CA VAL A 108 -9.01 3.08 5.77
C VAL A 108 -10.46 3.49 5.54
N GLU A 109 -11.42 2.78 6.13
CA GLU A 109 -12.85 3.07 6.01
C GLU A 109 -13.23 4.43 6.62
N GLU A 110 -12.59 4.82 7.72
CA GLU A 110 -12.80 6.12 8.39
C GLU A 110 -12.25 7.29 7.57
N GLY A 111 -11.11 7.09 6.90
CA GLY A 111 -10.44 8.10 6.09
C GLY A 111 -10.86 8.13 4.62
N PHE A 112 -11.73 7.21 4.18
CA PHE A 112 -12.04 7.05 2.76
C PHE A 112 -12.81 8.25 2.20
N ALA A 113 -12.33 8.76 1.07
CA ALA A 113 -12.97 9.79 0.28
C ALA A 113 -13.33 9.22 -1.10
N PRO A 114 -14.60 9.30 -1.54
CA PRO A 114 -14.95 8.92 -2.90
C PRO A 114 -14.13 9.69 -3.93
N ARG A 115 -13.71 9.00 -4.99
CA ARG A 115 -12.96 9.60 -6.10
C ARG A 115 -13.79 10.73 -6.73
N GLY A 116 -13.15 11.85 -7.04
CA GLY A 116 -13.82 13.00 -7.67
C GLY A 116 -14.54 13.95 -6.70
N THR A 117 -14.41 13.78 -5.39
CA THR A 117 -14.88 14.76 -4.41
C THR A 117 -13.88 15.91 -4.26
N THR A 118 -14.40 17.14 -4.12
CA THR A 118 -13.63 18.36 -4.35
C THR A 118 -12.45 18.57 -3.40
N TRP A 119 -12.51 18.11 -2.15
CA TRP A 119 -11.37 17.98 -1.22
C TRP A 119 -11.87 17.23 0.02
N VAL A 120 -11.10 16.24 0.50
CA VAL A 120 -11.32 15.61 1.80
C VAL A 120 -10.04 15.78 2.61
N ALA A 121 -10.19 16.22 3.87
CA ALA A 121 -9.05 16.31 4.77
C ALA A 121 -8.48 14.89 4.97
N GLY A 122 -7.19 14.71 4.69
CA GLY A 122 -6.52 13.43 4.92
C GLY A 122 -6.63 13.00 6.39
N THR A 123 -6.41 11.71 6.65
CA THR A 123 -6.31 11.18 8.02
C THR A 123 -5.33 12.01 8.82
N ARG A 124 -5.67 12.33 10.08
CA ARG A 124 -4.74 13.01 10.99
C ARG A 124 -3.44 12.21 11.03
N TRP A 125 -2.32 12.89 10.83
CA TRP A 125 -1.00 12.27 10.96
C TRP A 125 -0.92 11.54 12.30
N GLN A 126 -0.68 10.23 12.26
CA GLN A 126 -0.40 9.41 13.43
C GLN A 126 1.08 9.04 13.41
N PRO A 127 1.81 9.22 14.52
CA PRO A 127 3.21 8.86 14.57
C PRO A 127 3.36 7.35 14.31
N PRO A 128 4.37 6.92 13.54
CA PRO A 128 4.65 5.51 13.30
C PRO A 128 5.27 4.79 14.51
N TYR A 129 5.58 5.55 15.57
CA TYR A 129 6.16 5.06 16.81
C TYR A 129 5.10 5.02 17.93
N PRO A 130 5.27 4.13 18.92
CA PRO A 130 4.37 4.06 20.07
C PRO A 130 4.40 5.34 20.92
N ALA A 131 3.35 5.55 21.71
CA ALA A 131 3.12 6.82 22.41
C ALA A 131 4.21 7.17 23.44
N ASP A 132 4.87 6.16 24.02
CA ASP A 132 5.95 6.28 25.00
C ASP A 132 7.27 6.79 24.38
N TRP A 133 7.39 6.77 23.05
CA TRP A 133 8.61 7.18 22.35
C TRP A 133 8.99 8.64 22.61
N VAL A 134 8.00 9.53 22.76
CA VAL A 134 8.19 10.96 23.02
C VAL A 134 8.79 11.20 24.42
N GLU A 135 8.48 10.33 25.38
CA GLU A 135 9.02 10.41 26.74
C GLU A 135 10.42 9.81 26.82
N LYS A 136 10.68 8.76 26.03
CA LYS A 136 11.96 8.03 26.02
C LYS A 136 13.06 8.77 25.26
N TYR A 137 12.70 9.56 24.24
CA TYR A 137 13.61 10.31 23.38
C TYR A 137 13.10 11.75 23.20
N PRO A 138 13.29 12.63 24.20
CA PRO A 138 12.84 14.02 24.15
C PRO A 138 13.65 14.87 23.16
#